data_AF-A0A920IU62-F1
#
_entry.id   AF-A0A920IU62-F1
#
_cell.length_a   1.000
_cell.length_b   1.000
_cell.length_c   1.000
_cell.angle_alpha   90.00
_cell.angle_beta   90.00
_cell.angle_gamma   90.00
#
_symmetry.space_group_name_H-M   'P 1'
#
loop_
_entity.id
_entity.type
_entity.pdbx_description
1 polymer ?
#
loop_
_entity_poly.entity_id
_entity_poly.type
_entity_poly.pdbx_seq_one_letter_code
_entity_poly.pdbx_strand_id
1 'polypeptide(L)' 'MSFQYPVVMPGVNNTYFLKAALNAKRKYDGEKELDAASFLKIIKEKIQELKMDTSYLQRAVNDGFLVEKKT' A
#
# COMPACT_ATOMS: atom_id res chain seq x y z
N MET A 1 -25.23 10.70 5.19
CA MET A 1 -24.66 9.58 4.40
C MET A 1 -23.27 9.99 3.96
N SER A 2 -22.23 9.51 4.64
CA SER A 2 -20.84 9.89 4.37
C SER A 2 -20.15 8.73 3.66
N PHE A 3 -20.39 8.59 2.36
CA PHE A 3 -19.53 7.76 1.52
C PHE A 3 -18.26 8.58 1.26
N GLN A 4 -17.29 8.48 2.17
CA GLN A 4 -15.95 8.96 1.87
C GLN A 4 -15.38 8.06 0.78
N TYR A 5 -15.40 8.55 -0.46
CA TYR A 5 -14.75 7.89 -1.58
C TYR A 5 -13.25 7.89 -1.34
N PRO A 6 -12.56 6.76 -1.57
CA PRO A 6 -11.12 6.73 -1.53
C PRO A 6 -10.58 7.66 -2.64
N VAL A 7 -9.93 8.75 -2.23
CA VAL A 7 -9.26 9.65 -3.17
C VAL A 7 -8.10 8.87 -3.81
N VAL A 8 -8.14 8.74 -5.14
CA VAL A 8 -7.01 8.21 -5.90
C VAL A 8 -5.89 9.24 -5.83
N MET A 9 -4.70 8.85 -5.40
CA MET A 9 -3.54 9.73 -5.36
C MET A 9 -2.65 9.46 -6.58
N PRO A 10 -2.88 10.15 -7.72
CA PRO A 10 -2.05 9.97 -8.91
C PRO A 10 -0.61 10.36 -8.56
N GLY A 11 0.31 9.40 -8.69
CA GLY A 11 1.73 9.59 -8.39
C GLY A 11 2.21 8.99 -7.07
N VAL A 12 1.31 8.53 -6.19
CA VAL A 12 1.70 7.75 -5.01
C VAL A 12 1.57 6.27 -5.33
N ASN A 13 2.71 5.60 -5.46
CA ASN A 13 2.78 4.17 -5.67
C ASN A 13 2.44 3.42 -4.36
N ASN A 14 1.71 2.29 -4.45
CA ASN A 14 1.40 1.40 -3.32
C ASN A 14 2.62 1.05 -2.49
N THR A 15 3.77 0.82 -3.13
CA THR A 15 5.04 0.54 -2.43
C THR A 15 5.43 1.67 -1.47
N TYR A 16 5.35 2.93 -1.90
CA TYR A 16 5.73 4.08 -1.07
C TYR A 16 4.74 4.29 0.07
N PHE A 17 3.43 4.17 -0.23
CA PHE A 17 2.38 4.29 0.76
C PHE A 17 2.51 3.24 1.87
N LEU A 18 2.69 1.97 1.50
CA LEU A 18 2.84 0.87 2.45
C LEU A 18 4.11 1.02 3.29
N LYS A 19 5.21 1.51 2.70
CA LYS A 19 6.44 1.81 3.45
C LYS A 19 6.21 2.91 4.48
N ALA A 20 5.57 4.01 4.07
CA ALA A 20 5.29 5.13 4.97
C ALA A 20 4.34 4.73 6.11
N ALA A 21 3.28 3.98 5.80
CA ALA A 21 2.33 3.47 6.79
C ALA A 21 3.01 2.54 7.81
N LEU A 22 3.87 1.63 7.33
CA LEU A 22 4.61 0.73 8.20
C LEU A 22 5.61 1.49 9.09
N ASN A 23 6.36 2.44 8.53
CA ASN A 23 7.28 3.27 9.31
C ASN A 23 6.54 4.13 10.35
N ALA A 24 5.38 4.70 10.00
CA ALA A 24 4.56 5.46 10.95
C ALA A 24 4.08 4.60 12.12
N LYS A 25 3.64 3.37 11.85
CA LYS A 25 3.29 2.40 12.90
C LYS A 25 4.49 2.05 13.78
N ARG A 26 5.63 1.70 13.17
CA ARG A 26 6.86 1.38 13.91
C ARG A 26 7.32 2.53 14.81
N LYS A 27 7.25 3.76 14.30
CA LYS A 27 7.55 4.97 15.08
C LYS A 27 6.62 5.13 16.28
N TYR A 28 5.33 4.85 16.12
CA TYR A 28 4.36 4.84 17.22
C TYR A 28 4.70 3.77 18.27
N ASP A 29 5.13 2.59 17.82
CA ASP A 29 5.54 1.47 18.68
C ASP A 29 6.96 1.64 19.27
N GLY A 30 7.67 2.74 18.96
CA GLY A 30 9.04 3.01 19.42
C GLY A 30 10.13 2.21 18.70
N GLU A 31 9.78 1.54 17.60
CA GLU A 31 10.70 0.78 16.77
C GLU A 31 11.42 1.63 15.72
N LYS A 32 12.58 1.16 15.26
CA LYS A 32 13.31 1.81 14.16
C LYS A 32 12.58 1.63 12.83
N GLU A 33 12.68 2.67 12.00
CA GLU A 33 12.18 2.64 10.63
C GLU A 33 12.86 1.53 9.80
N LEU A 34 12.12 0.99 8.85
CA LEU A 34 12.67 0.03 7.90
C LEU A 34 13.48 0.72 6.82
N ASP A 35 14.65 0.16 6.52
CA ASP A 35 15.36 0.48 5.29
C ASP A 35 14.55 0.01 4.05
N ALA A 36 14.93 0.51 2.88
CA ALA A 36 14.23 0.15 1.64
C ALA A 36 14.37 -1.34 1.26
N ALA A 37 15.51 -1.97 1.54
CA ALA A 37 15.80 -3.34 1.12
C ALA A 37 15.03 -4.38 1.96
N SER A 38 15.02 -4.19 3.28
CA SER A 38 14.27 -4.92 4.28
C SER A 38 12.78 -4.81 4.04
N PHE A 39 12.27 -3.61 3.73
CA PHE A 39 10.88 -3.43 3.34
C PHE A 39 10.52 -4.21 2.07
N LEU A 40 11.35 -4.13 1.03
CA LEU A 40 11.13 -4.86 -0.22
C LEU A 40 11.15 -6.38 -0.02
N LYS A 41 11.94 -6.89 0.91
CA LYS A 41 11.95 -8.31 1.26
C LYS A 41 10.63 -8.73 1.92
N ILE A 42 10.21 -8.01 2.97
CA ILE A 42 8.97 -8.28 3.70
C ILE A 42 7.75 -8.26 2.76
N ILE A 43 7.68 -7.26 1.88
CA ILE A 43 6.51 -7.08 1.03
C ILE A 43 6.45 -8.14 -0.07
N LYS A 44 7.60 -8.58 -0.61
CA LYS A 44 7.66 -9.69 -1.56
C LYS A 44 7.24 -11.01 -0.91
N GLU A 45 7.73 -11.29 0.29
CA GLU A 45 7.34 -12.48 1.07
C GLU A 45 5.83 -12.49 1.34
N LYS A 46 5.28 -11.35 1.78
CA LYS A 46 3.83 -11.21 2.05
C LYS A 46 2.97 -11.38 0.80
N ILE A 47 3.41 -10.86 -0.35
CA ILE A 47 2.68 -11.03 -1.62
C ILE A 47 2.69 -12.47 -2.10
N GLN A 48 3.81 -13.17 -1.95
CA GLN A 48 3.89 -14.60 -2.24
C GLN A 48 2.98 -15.41 -1.31
N GLU A 49 2.97 -15.10 -0.01
CA GLU A 49 2.09 -15.72 0.98
C GLU A 49 0.62 -15.51 0.64
N LEU A 50 0.25 -14.30 0.22
CA LEU A 50 -1.12 -13.93 -0.18
C LEU A 50 -1.46 -14.36 -1.61
N LYS A 51 -0.52 -15.00 -2.34
CA LYS A 51 -0.65 -15.38 -3.76
C LYS A 51 -1.09 -14.22 -4.66
N MET A 52 -0.65 -13.01 -4.33
CA MET A 52 -0.94 -11.80 -5.09
C MET A 52 0.11 -11.58 -6.17
N ASP A 53 -0.27 -10.87 -7.24
CA ASP A 53 0.67 -10.49 -8.28
C ASP A 53 1.55 -9.32 -7.80
N THR A 54 2.84 -9.37 -8.09
CA THR A 54 3.79 -8.29 -7.75
C THR A 54 3.50 -6.97 -8.46
N SER A 55 2.76 -6.99 -9.57
CA SER A 55 2.25 -5.80 -10.26
C SER A 55 1.38 -4.92 -9.36
N TYR A 56 0.71 -5.49 -8.35
CA TYR A 56 -0.07 -4.70 -7.38
C TYR A 56 0.76 -3.68 -6.60
N LEU A 57 2.07 -3.94 -6.43
CA LEU A 57 2.98 -3.00 -5.77
C LEU A 57 3.40 -1.82 -6.63
N GLN A 58 3.24 -1.93 -7.95
CA GLN A 58 3.61 -0.88 -8.91
C GLN A 58 2.40 -0.03 -9.32
N ARG A 59 1.19 -0.45 -8.96
CA ARG A 59 -0.04 0.29 -9.22
C ARG A 59 -0.16 1.50 -8.30
N ALA A 60 -0.82 2.54 -8.81
CA ALA A 60 -1.15 3.71 -7.99
C ALA A 60 -2.13 3.32 -6.87
N VAL A 61 -2.05 4.03 -5.76
CA VAL A 61 -2.96 3.81 -4.62
C VAL A 61 -4.40 4.04 -5.07
N ASN A 62 -5.25 3.05 -4.81
CA ASN A 62 -6.66 2.99 -5.21
C ASN A 62 -6.93 2.86 -6.73
N ASP A 63 -5.91 2.55 -7.54
CA ASP A 63 -6.08 2.30 -8.97
C ASP A 63 -6.70 0.92 -9.24
N GLY A 64 -7.94 0.92 -9.73
CA GLY A 64 -8.74 -0.28 -9.94
C GLY A 64 -9.73 -0.60 -8.81
N PHE A 65 -9.88 0.26 -7.80
CA PHE A 65 -11.13 0.29 -7.04
C PHE A 65 -12.21 0.81 -7.97
N LEU A 66 -12.84 -0.12 -8.70
CA LEU A 66 -14.07 0.13 -9.42
C LEU A 66 -15.10 0.56 -8.37
N VAL A 67 -15.29 1.87 -8.23
CA VAL A 67 -16.63 2.36 -7.90
C VAL A 67 -17.47 1.81 -9.03
N GLU A 68 -18.26 0.79 -8.72
CA GLU A 68 -19.38 0.37 -9.54
C GLU A 68 -20.16 1.66 -9.81
N LYS A 69 -19.95 2.28 -10.99
CA LYS A 69 -20.88 3.28 -11.51
C LYS A 69 -22.13 2.48 -11.81
N LYS A 70 -22.91 2.20 -10.77
CA LYS A 70 -24.30 1.78 -10.89
C LYS A 70 -24.96 2.90 -11.67
N THR A 71 -25.15 2.59 -12.95
CA THR A 71 -25.99 3.33 -13.89
C THR A 71 -27.43 3.16 -13.44
#